data_AF-A0A5R2NPX8-F1
#
_entry.id   AF-A0A5R2NPX8-F1
#
_cell.length_a   1.000
_cell.length_b   1.000
_cell.length_c   1.000
_cell.angle_alpha   90.00
_cell.angle_beta   90.00
_cell.angle_gamma   90.00
#
_symmetry.space_group_name_H-M   'P 1'
#
loop_
_entity.id
_entity.type
_entity.pdbx_description
1 polymer ?
#
loop_
_entity_poly.entity_id
_entity_poly.type
_entity_poly.pdbx_seq_one_letter_code
_entity_poly.pdbx_strand_id
1 'polypeptide(L)'
;MRSWSPTLVANLESEEATRCFMIEANNGITPVVRLTDIDKDLTVGLNTFLKSPGFNVSKWTVASGGRPSTIDFTLAIDAAGPIYADHVKRGAWRGALITIWIGNFNNPSDREILVSGFVGLTQSTDRLAGKMQSITKANALSDIILLTVQPKCSFKFGSSQCGVNLGPLTLSATVATVTSTSKFTITVTNPSGFDFTHGGITFTSGANSGAKQWVRRWVSGTSLVELVNGVPFDIQVGDTLTIHAGCDLSRTGAHGCKHYNNNNRFPGFDKTPGELLGGT
;
A
#
# COMPACT_ATOMS: atom_id res chain seq x y z
N MET A 1 -8.82 -27.38 7.19
CA MET A 1 -9.57 -26.31 7.88
C MET A 1 -8.61 -25.58 8.79
N ARG A 2 -8.76 -24.26 8.95
CA ARG A 2 -7.91 -23.52 9.89
C ARG A 2 -8.36 -23.84 11.31
N SER A 3 -7.47 -24.36 12.13
CA SER A 3 -7.72 -24.61 13.55
C SER A 3 -7.55 -23.31 14.33
N TRP A 4 -8.54 -22.94 15.12
CA TRP A 4 -8.47 -21.79 16.04
C TRP A 4 -7.96 -22.24 17.41
N SER A 5 -7.55 -21.30 18.25
CA SER A 5 -7.12 -21.61 19.62
C SER A 5 -8.23 -22.36 20.37
N PRO A 6 -7.91 -23.44 21.13
CA PRO A 6 -8.92 -24.21 21.86
C PRO A 6 -9.68 -23.36 22.87
N THR A 7 -9.02 -22.35 23.45
CA THR A 7 -9.60 -21.41 24.42
C THR A 7 -10.65 -20.51 23.79
N LEU A 8 -10.39 -20.01 22.58
CA LEU A 8 -11.36 -19.20 21.83
C LEU A 8 -12.55 -20.04 21.38
N VAL A 9 -12.32 -21.27 20.91
CA VAL A 9 -13.39 -22.19 20.53
C VAL A 9 -14.30 -22.48 21.73
N ALA A 10 -13.73 -22.84 22.88
CA ALA A 10 -14.50 -23.07 24.10
C ALA A 10 -15.30 -21.84 24.55
N ASN A 11 -14.76 -20.63 24.38
CA ASN A 11 -15.49 -19.40 24.68
C ASN A 11 -16.68 -19.20 23.73
N LEU A 12 -16.51 -19.47 22.44
CA LEU A 12 -17.57 -19.34 21.44
C LEU A 12 -18.66 -20.43 21.57
N GLU A 13 -18.31 -21.60 22.11
CA GLU A 13 -19.24 -22.69 22.40
C GLU A 13 -20.00 -22.52 23.72
N SER A 14 -19.52 -21.63 24.60
CA SER A 14 -20.18 -21.33 25.87
C SER A 14 -21.51 -20.58 25.70
N GLU A 15 -22.41 -20.72 26.68
CA GLU A 15 -23.73 -20.09 26.68
C GLU A 15 -23.64 -18.55 26.70
N GLU A 16 -22.56 -18.01 27.29
CA GLU A 16 -22.24 -16.57 27.31
C GLU A 16 -20.95 -16.29 26.51
N ALA A 17 -21.07 -16.11 25.20
CA ALA A 17 -19.93 -15.80 24.35
C ALA A 17 -19.45 -14.35 24.52
N THR A 18 -18.22 -14.18 25.03
CA THR A 18 -17.58 -12.87 25.26
C THR A 18 -16.71 -12.44 24.09
N ARG A 19 -17.23 -12.61 22.87
CA ARG A 19 -16.59 -12.26 21.61
C ARG A 19 -16.49 -10.75 21.36
N CYS A 20 -15.41 -10.34 20.70
CA CYS A 20 -15.22 -9.01 20.12
C CYS A 20 -14.52 -9.11 18.76
N PHE A 21 -14.77 -8.11 17.92
CA PHE A 21 -14.02 -7.89 16.71
C PHE A 21 -13.02 -6.74 16.90
N MET A 22 -11.84 -6.92 16.35
CA MET A 22 -10.79 -5.90 16.35
C MET A 22 -10.30 -5.69 14.92
N ILE A 23 -10.12 -4.44 14.52
CA ILE A 23 -9.60 -4.09 13.20
C ILE A 23 -8.28 -3.36 13.37
N GLU A 24 -7.29 -3.76 12.59
CA GLU A 24 -6.05 -3.03 12.39
C GLU A 24 -5.92 -2.63 10.92
N ALA A 25 -5.82 -1.33 10.65
CA ALA A 25 -5.66 -0.79 9.31
C ALA A 25 -4.37 0.05 9.22
N ASN A 26 -3.54 -0.23 8.22
CA ASN A 26 -2.28 0.43 7.99
C ASN A 26 -2.14 0.89 6.53
N ASN A 27 -2.11 2.19 6.32
CA ASN A 27 -1.88 2.83 5.01
C ASN A 27 -0.41 3.27 4.81
N GLY A 28 0.43 3.19 5.84
CA GLY A 28 1.83 3.61 5.82
C GLY A 28 2.06 5.12 5.86
N ILE A 29 1.00 5.94 5.94
CA ILE A 29 1.08 7.42 5.98
C ILE A 29 0.60 7.96 7.33
N THR A 30 -0.52 7.43 7.83
CA THR A 30 -1.06 7.76 9.15
C THR A 30 -0.63 6.71 10.17
N PRO A 31 -0.71 7.01 11.48
CA PRO A 31 -0.59 5.98 12.50
C PRO A 31 -1.52 4.79 12.23
N VAL A 32 -1.07 3.59 12.60
CA VAL A 32 -1.88 2.37 12.45
C VAL A 32 -3.18 2.54 13.23
N VAL A 33 -4.30 2.45 12.53
CA VAL A 33 -5.62 2.62 13.12
C VAL A 33 -6.08 1.30 13.71
N ARG A 34 -6.49 1.34 14.98
CA ARG A 34 -6.93 0.18 15.74
C ARG A 34 -8.27 0.47 16.37
N LEU A 35 -9.29 -0.28 15.99
CA LEU A 35 -10.67 -0.09 16.44
C LEU A 35 -11.25 -1.40 16.97
N THR A 36 -12.16 -1.30 17.92
CA THR A 36 -12.98 -2.42 18.42
C THR A 36 -14.47 -2.11 18.28
N ASP A 37 -15.30 -3.16 18.24
CA ASP A 37 -16.75 -3.08 18.19
C ASP A 37 -17.40 -3.00 19.59
N ILE A 38 -16.65 -3.33 20.65
CA ILE A 38 -17.11 -3.31 22.03
C ILE A 38 -17.04 -1.89 22.62
N ASP A 39 -17.91 -1.58 23.59
CA ASP A 39 -17.96 -0.27 24.26
C ASP A 39 -16.85 -0.07 25.32
N LYS A 40 -15.64 -0.60 25.06
CA LYS A 40 -14.47 -0.44 25.92
C LYS A 40 -13.20 -0.53 25.10
N ASP A 41 -12.22 0.31 25.41
CA ASP A 41 -10.90 0.21 24.80
C ASP A 41 -10.22 -1.10 25.21
N LEU A 42 -9.71 -1.84 24.23
CA LEU A 42 -9.02 -3.11 24.45
C LEU A 42 -7.52 -2.91 24.27
N THR A 43 -6.71 -3.38 25.21
CA THR A 43 -5.25 -3.31 25.10
C THR A 43 -4.67 -4.70 24.89
N VAL A 44 -3.81 -4.83 23.88
CA VAL A 44 -3.06 -6.05 23.63
C VAL A 44 -1.58 -5.74 23.47
N GLY A 45 -0.78 -6.17 24.45
CA GLY A 45 0.63 -5.78 24.52
C GLY A 45 0.75 -4.26 24.57
N LEU A 46 1.42 -3.67 23.59
CA LEU A 46 1.59 -2.22 23.46
C LEU A 46 0.52 -1.55 22.58
N ASN A 47 -0.41 -2.32 22.02
CA ASN A 47 -1.41 -1.82 21.06
C ASN A 47 -2.76 -1.62 21.75
N THR A 48 -3.32 -0.41 21.63
CA THR A 48 -4.67 -0.10 22.11
C THR A 48 -5.64 -0.03 20.94
N PHE A 49 -6.74 -0.77 21.03
CA PHE A 49 -7.89 -0.73 20.13
C PHE A 49 -8.95 0.19 20.74
N LEU A 50 -9.30 1.25 20.02
CA LEU A 50 -10.20 2.29 20.49
C LEU A 50 -11.67 1.90 20.25
N LYS A 51 -12.52 2.14 21.24
CA LYS A 51 -13.97 1.97 21.14
C LYS A 51 -14.65 3.09 20.35
N SER A 52 -14.06 4.28 20.37
CA SER A 52 -14.57 5.49 19.71
C SER A 52 -13.55 5.97 18.68
N PRO A 53 -13.95 6.18 17.42
CA PRO A 53 -15.32 6.13 16.89
C PRO A 53 -15.89 4.71 16.73
N GLY A 54 -15.07 3.68 16.98
CA GLY A 54 -15.45 2.28 16.87
C GLY A 54 -15.72 1.88 15.41
N PHE A 55 -16.27 0.69 15.22
CA PHE A 55 -16.78 0.26 13.91
C PHE A 55 -17.96 -0.67 14.07
N ASN A 56 -18.75 -0.80 13.00
CA ASN A 56 -19.84 -1.76 12.93
C ASN A 56 -19.64 -2.68 11.73
N VAL A 57 -19.70 -3.99 11.95
CA VAL A 57 -19.67 -4.98 10.86
C VAL A 57 -21.05 -5.07 10.25
N SER A 58 -21.25 -4.42 9.11
CA SER A 58 -22.56 -4.37 8.44
C SER A 58 -22.91 -5.67 7.72
N LYS A 59 -21.93 -6.31 7.07
CA LYS A 59 -22.18 -7.55 6.32
C LYS A 59 -20.91 -8.38 6.21
N TRP A 60 -21.08 -9.67 6.46
CA TRP A 60 -20.05 -10.67 6.25
C TRP A 60 -20.49 -11.62 5.12
N THR A 61 -19.63 -11.86 4.14
CA THR A 61 -19.91 -12.86 3.10
C THR A 61 -18.66 -13.68 2.82
N VAL A 62 -18.76 -14.97 3.12
CA VAL A 62 -17.73 -15.96 2.79
C VAL A 62 -18.25 -16.82 1.65
N ALA A 63 -17.44 -16.93 0.61
CA ALA A 63 -17.70 -17.84 -0.49
C ALA A 63 -16.67 -18.99 -0.44
N SER A 64 -17.16 -20.22 -0.50
CA SER A 64 -16.33 -21.40 -0.72
C SER A 64 -16.07 -21.60 -2.22
N GLY A 65 -14.92 -22.16 -2.59
CA GLY A 65 -14.59 -22.48 -3.99
C GLY A 65 -13.71 -21.46 -4.72
N GLY A 66 -12.78 -20.80 -4.03
CA GLY A 66 -11.77 -19.92 -4.66
C GLY A 66 -12.28 -18.55 -5.09
N ARG A 67 -13.54 -18.21 -4.76
CA ARG A 67 -14.07 -16.85 -4.94
C ARG A 67 -13.54 -15.92 -3.85
N PRO A 68 -13.24 -14.65 -4.18
CA PRO A 68 -12.83 -13.67 -3.19
C PRO A 68 -13.93 -13.51 -2.14
N SER A 69 -13.59 -13.77 -0.87
CA SER A 69 -14.48 -13.38 0.22
C SER A 69 -14.34 -11.89 0.47
N THR A 70 -15.43 -11.24 0.84
CA THR A 70 -15.50 -9.79 0.99
C THR A 70 -16.21 -9.48 2.30
N ILE A 71 -15.69 -8.52 3.05
CA ILE A 71 -16.31 -8.07 4.29
C ILE A 71 -16.53 -6.58 4.17
N ASP A 72 -17.79 -6.20 4.32
CA ASP A 72 -18.21 -4.80 4.35
C ASP A 72 -18.36 -4.39 5.81
N PHE A 73 -17.47 -3.52 6.25
CA PHE A 73 -17.55 -2.89 7.54
C PHE A 73 -17.84 -1.40 7.35
N THR A 74 -18.75 -0.91 8.18
CA THR A 74 -19.09 0.50 8.23
C THR A 74 -18.36 1.09 9.42
N LEU A 75 -17.62 2.15 9.18
CA LEU A 75 -16.96 2.92 10.22
C LEU A 75 -17.49 4.34 10.16
N ALA A 76 -17.61 4.96 11.34
CA ALA A 76 -17.80 6.39 11.38
C ALA A 76 -16.51 7.04 10.83
N ILE A 77 -16.69 7.82 9.78
CA ILE A 77 -15.64 8.65 9.21
C ILE A 77 -16.03 10.08 9.58
N ASP A 78 -15.36 10.61 10.57
CA ASP A 78 -15.60 11.94 11.09
C ASP A 78 -14.32 12.81 10.97
N ALA A 79 -14.43 14.06 11.41
CA ALA A 79 -13.30 14.98 11.46
C ALA A 79 -12.46 14.81 12.75
N ALA A 80 -12.94 14.03 13.72
CA ALA A 80 -12.36 13.91 15.06
C ALA A 80 -11.70 12.55 15.33
N GLY A 81 -11.99 11.53 14.52
CA GLY A 81 -11.56 10.16 14.69
C GLY A 81 -10.29 9.82 13.92
N PRO A 82 -9.77 8.59 14.09
CA PRO A 82 -8.47 8.19 13.55
C PRO A 82 -8.47 7.99 12.04
N ILE A 83 -9.64 7.95 11.39
CA ILE A 83 -9.81 7.91 9.93
C ILE A 83 -10.61 9.14 9.49
N TYR A 84 -9.89 10.14 9.00
CA TYR A 84 -10.47 11.40 8.58
C TYR A 84 -11.17 11.28 7.22
N ALA A 85 -12.30 11.99 7.06
CA ALA A 85 -13.06 12.03 5.80
C ALA A 85 -12.23 12.53 4.61
N ASP A 86 -11.38 13.52 4.85
CA ASP A 86 -10.50 14.07 3.81
C ASP A 86 -9.49 13.03 3.31
N HIS A 87 -8.95 12.20 4.21
CA HIS A 87 -7.98 11.16 3.85
C HIS A 87 -8.61 10.10 2.96
N VAL A 88 -9.86 9.74 3.23
CA VAL A 88 -10.61 8.75 2.43
C VAL A 88 -10.96 9.32 1.05
N LYS A 89 -11.38 10.58 0.97
CA LYS A 89 -11.64 11.27 -0.31
C LYS A 89 -10.38 11.41 -1.18
N ARG A 90 -9.24 11.67 -0.55
CA ARG A 90 -7.91 11.74 -1.18
C ARG A 90 -7.34 10.35 -1.54
N GLY A 91 -8.04 9.26 -1.19
CA GLY A 91 -7.65 7.90 -1.54
C GLY A 91 -6.49 7.33 -0.71
N ALA A 92 -6.12 7.96 0.42
CA ALA A 92 -5.00 7.52 1.25
C ALA A 92 -5.18 6.10 1.83
N TRP A 93 -6.42 5.66 1.97
CA TRP A 93 -6.77 4.34 2.50
C TRP A 93 -6.94 3.27 1.42
N ARG A 94 -6.91 3.62 0.13
CA ARG A 94 -7.12 2.64 -0.94
C ARG A 94 -5.93 1.68 -1.03
N GLY A 95 -6.21 0.38 -0.95
CA GLY A 95 -5.17 -0.65 -0.93
C GLY A 95 -4.39 -0.73 0.38
N ALA A 96 -4.81 -0.01 1.43
CA ALA A 96 -4.22 -0.12 2.76
C ALA A 96 -4.38 -1.55 3.30
N LEU A 97 -3.39 -2.04 4.05
CA LEU A 97 -3.46 -3.38 4.63
C LEU A 97 -4.44 -3.36 5.80
N ILE A 98 -5.39 -4.29 5.78
CA ILE A 98 -6.37 -4.46 6.86
C ILE A 98 -6.33 -5.88 7.39
N THR A 99 -6.34 -6.00 8.72
CA THR A 99 -6.46 -7.26 9.43
C THR A 99 -7.61 -7.17 10.42
N ILE A 100 -8.56 -8.09 10.27
CA ILE A 100 -9.72 -8.24 11.13
C ILE A 100 -9.47 -9.45 12.01
N TRP A 101 -9.64 -9.26 13.31
CA TRP A 101 -9.45 -10.28 14.33
C TRP A 101 -10.78 -10.57 15.02
N ILE A 102 -10.93 -11.82 15.46
CA ILE A 102 -11.93 -12.22 16.43
C ILE A 102 -11.21 -12.61 17.71
N GLY A 103 -11.68 -12.16 18.86
CA GLY A 103 -11.06 -12.49 20.13
C GLY A 103 -12.04 -12.37 21.29
N ASN A 104 -11.57 -12.67 22.49
CA ASN A 104 -12.36 -12.52 23.70
C ASN A 104 -12.14 -11.12 24.29
N PHE A 105 -13.19 -10.33 24.55
CA PHE A 105 -13.00 -8.99 25.13
C PHE A 105 -12.49 -9.02 26.59
N ASN A 106 -12.71 -10.11 27.32
CA ASN A 106 -12.17 -10.29 28.68
C ASN A 106 -10.67 -10.59 28.65
N ASN A 107 -10.19 -11.21 27.58
CA ASN A 107 -8.77 -11.48 27.35
C ASN A 107 -8.43 -11.25 25.87
N PRO A 108 -8.21 -9.98 25.45
CA PRO A 108 -8.04 -9.62 24.04
C PRO A 108 -6.71 -10.11 23.42
N SER A 109 -5.83 -10.68 24.25
CA SER A 109 -4.63 -11.39 23.80
C SER A 109 -4.95 -12.76 23.21
N ASP A 110 -6.04 -13.40 23.63
CA ASP A 110 -6.54 -14.62 22.99
C ASP A 110 -7.44 -14.24 21.80
N ARG A 111 -6.80 -14.14 20.63
CA ARG A 111 -7.45 -13.75 19.39
C ARG A 111 -6.89 -14.50 18.19
N GLU A 112 -7.72 -14.60 17.16
CA GLU A 112 -7.38 -15.19 15.88
C GLU A 112 -7.60 -14.19 14.76
N ILE A 113 -6.75 -14.23 13.73
CA ILE A 113 -7.00 -13.47 12.50
C ILE A 113 -8.26 -14.06 11.89
N LEU A 114 -9.32 -13.29 11.75
CA LEU A 114 -10.50 -13.74 11.03
C LEU A 114 -10.29 -13.57 9.53
N VAL A 115 -9.84 -12.38 9.11
CA VAL A 115 -9.48 -12.07 7.73
C VAL A 115 -8.29 -11.11 7.66
N SER A 116 -7.42 -11.32 6.68
CA SER A 116 -6.38 -10.38 6.28
C SER A 116 -6.55 -10.04 4.80
N GLY A 117 -6.43 -8.77 4.46
CA GLY A 117 -6.71 -8.28 3.12
C GLY A 117 -6.25 -6.84 2.90
N PHE A 118 -6.85 -6.21 1.91
CA PHE A 118 -6.63 -4.82 1.56
C PHE A 118 -7.95 -4.06 1.62
N VAL A 119 -7.89 -2.77 1.92
CA VAL A 119 -9.04 -1.88 1.77
C VAL A 119 -9.32 -1.71 0.27
N GLY A 120 -10.51 -2.15 -0.13
CA GLY A 120 -11.04 -2.07 -1.48
C GLY A 120 -11.75 -0.74 -1.73
N LEU A 121 -13.02 -0.83 -2.14
CA LEU A 121 -13.84 0.35 -2.39
C LEU A 121 -14.14 1.08 -1.09
N THR A 122 -13.85 2.37 -1.09
CA THR A 122 -14.21 3.29 -0.03
C THR A 122 -15.34 4.19 -0.53
N GLN A 123 -16.44 4.25 0.23
CA GLN A 123 -17.55 5.15 -0.04
C GLN A 123 -17.68 6.09 1.14
N SER A 124 -17.57 7.39 0.90
CA SER A 124 -17.93 8.40 1.89
C SER A 124 -19.36 8.86 1.61
N THR A 125 -20.25 8.72 2.58
CA THR A 125 -21.52 9.46 2.55
C THR A 125 -21.33 10.84 3.19
N ASP A 126 -22.19 11.79 2.83
CA ASP A 126 -22.24 13.13 3.43
C ASP A 126 -22.55 13.09 4.94
N ARG A 127 -23.21 12.04 5.41
CA ARG A 127 -23.56 11.79 6.81
C ARG A 127 -22.48 11.01 7.57
N LEU A 128 -21.30 11.58 7.84
CA LEU A 128 -20.29 11.13 8.84
C LEU A 128 -19.99 9.61 8.92
N ALA A 129 -20.36 8.85 7.90
CA ALA A 129 -20.36 7.41 7.87
C ALA A 129 -19.73 7.01 6.53
N GLY A 130 -18.64 6.27 6.64
CA GLY A 130 -18.00 5.67 5.50
C GLY A 130 -18.18 4.18 5.50
N LYS A 131 -18.37 3.64 4.30
CA LYS A 131 -18.24 2.21 4.10
C LYS A 131 -16.86 1.95 3.53
N MET A 132 -16.10 1.09 4.20
CA MET A 132 -14.90 0.53 3.63
C MET A 132 -15.14 -0.94 3.41
N GLN A 133 -14.98 -1.35 2.16
CA GLN A 133 -14.99 -2.75 1.80
C GLN A 133 -13.59 -3.30 1.98
N SER A 134 -13.45 -4.43 2.66
CA SER A 134 -12.19 -5.18 2.64
C SER A 134 -12.26 -6.26 1.57
N ILE A 135 -11.20 -6.32 0.76
CA ILE A 135 -10.99 -7.37 -0.23
C ILE A 135 -9.97 -8.33 0.37
N THR A 136 -10.32 -9.62 0.40
CA THR A 136 -9.41 -10.64 0.93
C THR A 136 -8.21 -10.87 0.02
N LYS A 137 -7.12 -11.41 0.59
CA LYS A 137 -5.96 -11.88 -0.20
C LYS A 137 -6.33 -12.95 -1.23
N ALA A 138 -7.47 -13.62 -1.10
CA ALA A 138 -7.97 -14.56 -2.10
C ALA A 138 -8.30 -13.87 -3.44
N ASN A 139 -8.61 -12.57 -3.46
CA ASN A 139 -8.76 -11.84 -4.72
C ASN A 139 -7.46 -11.80 -5.52
N ALA A 140 -6.32 -11.63 -4.85
CA ALA A 140 -5.02 -11.70 -5.50
C ALA A 140 -4.67 -13.12 -5.98
N LEU A 141 -5.36 -14.16 -5.48
CA LEU A 141 -5.19 -15.55 -5.93
C LEU A 141 -6.07 -15.87 -7.15
N SER A 142 -7.19 -15.14 -7.34
CA SER A 142 -8.01 -15.26 -8.55
C SER A 142 -7.31 -14.65 -9.78
N ASP A 143 -6.29 -13.83 -9.59
CA ASP A 143 -5.47 -13.30 -10.67
C ASP A 143 -4.62 -14.41 -11.29
N ILE A 144 -4.82 -14.65 -12.59
CA ILE A 144 -4.03 -15.63 -13.34
C ILE A 144 -2.65 -15.03 -13.58
N ILE A 145 -1.65 -15.51 -12.83
CA ILE A 145 -0.25 -15.14 -13.03
C ILE A 145 0.34 -16.01 -14.14
N LEU A 146 0.32 -15.51 -15.37
CA LEU A 146 1.01 -16.13 -16.50
C LEU A 146 2.35 -15.45 -16.76
N LEU A 147 3.31 -16.21 -17.28
CA LEU A 147 4.53 -15.65 -17.81
C LEU A 147 4.18 -14.79 -19.04
N THR A 148 4.38 -13.49 -18.93
CA THR A 148 4.20 -12.57 -20.05
C THR A 148 5.48 -12.57 -20.89
N VAL A 149 5.36 -13.00 -22.15
CA VAL A 149 6.46 -12.89 -23.13
C VAL A 149 6.41 -11.48 -23.71
N GLN A 150 7.35 -10.64 -23.30
CA GLN A 150 7.47 -9.26 -23.77
C GLN A 150 8.94 -8.86 -23.94
N PRO A 151 9.26 -7.88 -24.81
CA PRO A 151 10.64 -7.41 -25.00
C PRO A 151 11.26 -6.77 -23.76
N LYS A 152 10.44 -6.12 -22.91
CA LYS A 152 10.91 -5.42 -21.70
C LYS A 152 11.08 -6.37 -20.52
N CYS A 153 11.99 -6.01 -19.61
CA CYS A 153 12.18 -6.67 -18.32
C CYS A 153 10.87 -6.73 -17.53
N SER A 154 10.53 -7.91 -17.00
CA SER A 154 9.36 -8.12 -16.14
C SER A 154 9.67 -7.97 -14.65
N PHE A 155 10.95 -7.97 -14.26
CA PHE A 155 11.33 -7.83 -12.85
C PHE A 155 11.23 -6.39 -12.38
N LYS A 156 10.69 -6.21 -11.18
CA LYS A 156 10.71 -4.93 -10.48
C LYS A 156 12.15 -4.57 -10.12
N PHE A 157 12.55 -3.34 -10.44
CA PHE A 157 13.88 -2.83 -10.12
C PHE A 157 14.15 -2.89 -8.60
N GLY A 158 15.30 -3.44 -8.21
CA GLY A 158 15.66 -3.64 -6.80
C GLY A 158 14.99 -4.81 -6.08
N SER A 159 14.14 -5.59 -6.75
CA SER A 159 13.60 -6.84 -6.18
C SER A 159 14.70 -7.91 -6.02
N SER A 160 14.43 -8.95 -5.22
CA SER A 160 15.34 -10.11 -5.09
C SER A 160 15.62 -10.79 -6.44
N GLN A 161 14.62 -10.83 -7.32
CA GLN A 161 14.74 -11.35 -8.69
C GLN A 161 15.68 -10.49 -9.54
N CYS A 162 15.57 -9.16 -9.44
CA CYS A 162 16.47 -8.23 -10.13
C CYS A 162 17.88 -8.28 -9.54
N GLY A 163 18.05 -8.23 -8.22
CA GLY A 163 19.34 -8.30 -7.53
C GLY A 163 20.16 -7.01 -7.48
N VAL A 164 19.70 -5.92 -8.11
CA VAL A 164 20.36 -4.62 -8.02
C VAL A 164 20.13 -4.02 -6.64
N ASN A 165 21.19 -3.58 -5.97
CA ASN A 165 21.07 -2.89 -4.67
C ASN A 165 20.67 -1.42 -4.89
N LEU A 166 19.51 -1.02 -4.39
CA LEU A 166 19.02 0.37 -4.49
C LEU A 166 19.67 1.32 -3.48
N GLY A 167 20.30 0.82 -2.40
CA GLY A 167 20.89 1.66 -1.35
C GLY A 167 21.85 2.72 -1.90
N PRO A 168 22.89 2.33 -2.67
CA PRO A 168 23.84 3.27 -3.29
C PRO A 168 23.21 4.18 -4.36
N LEU A 169 22.04 3.82 -4.87
CA LEU A 169 21.30 4.54 -5.91
C LEU A 169 20.21 5.45 -5.34
N THR A 170 20.09 5.51 -4.01
CA THR A 170 19.08 6.30 -3.30
C THR A 170 19.72 7.52 -2.68
N LEU A 171 19.17 8.69 -2.97
CA LEU A 171 19.62 9.97 -2.42
C LEU A 171 18.51 10.59 -1.57
N SER A 172 18.93 11.42 -0.61
CA SER A 172 18.01 12.29 0.13
C SER A 172 17.82 13.59 -0.62
N ALA A 173 16.59 14.09 -0.65
CA ALA A 173 16.21 15.31 -1.32
C ALA A 173 15.19 16.09 -0.48
N THR A 174 15.10 17.39 -0.73
CA THR A 174 14.13 18.28 -0.08
C THR A 174 13.30 18.97 -1.14
N VAL A 175 12.01 19.17 -0.92
CA VAL A 175 11.12 19.87 -1.85
C VAL A 175 11.47 21.36 -1.87
N ALA A 176 11.77 21.89 -3.05
CA ALA A 176 12.16 23.29 -3.24
C ALA A 176 10.98 24.16 -3.68
N THR A 177 10.20 23.70 -4.66
CA THR A 177 8.97 24.38 -5.11
C THR A 177 7.90 23.37 -5.44
N VAL A 178 6.64 23.71 -5.24
CA VAL A 178 5.49 22.83 -5.49
C VAL A 178 4.61 23.46 -6.57
N THR A 179 4.35 22.73 -7.64
CA THR A 179 3.36 23.12 -8.67
C THR A 179 2.04 22.39 -8.45
N SER A 180 2.10 21.10 -8.11
CA SER A 180 0.95 20.27 -7.76
C SER A 180 1.39 19.06 -6.91
N THR A 181 0.44 18.24 -6.46
CA THR A 181 0.71 16.98 -5.75
C THR A 181 1.44 15.92 -6.59
N SER A 182 1.58 16.13 -7.90
CA SER A 182 2.31 15.24 -8.81
C SER A 182 3.51 15.91 -9.48
N LYS A 183 3.73 17.22 -9.29
CA LYS A 183 4.78 17.98 -9.97
C LYS A 183 5.39 19.02 -9.04
N PHE A 184 6.68 18.84 -8.77
CA PHE A 184 7.44 19.71 -7.87
C PHE A 184 8.92 19.66 -8.22
N THR A 185 9.70 20.63 -7.76
CA THR A 185 11.16 20.60 -7.86
C THR A 185 11.77 20.21 -6.53
N ILE A 186 12.92 19.54 -6.59
CA ILE A 186 13.66 19.13 -5.40
C ILE A 186 15.05 19.75 -5.38
N THR A 187 15.56 20.02 -4.20
CA THR A 187 16.98 20.18 -3.93
C THR A 187 17.53 18.82 -3.54
N VAL A 188 18.34 18.23 -4.42
CA VAL A 188 19.04 16.98 -4.19
C VAL A 188 20.52 17.21 -4.41
N THR A 189 21.35 16.74 -3.49
CA THR A 189 22.78 16.66 -3.73
C THR A 189 23.02 15.46 -4.63
N ASN A 190 22.79 15.65 -5.93
CA ASN A 190 23.05 14.63 -6.94
C ASN A 190 24.53 14.71 -7.32
N PRO A 191 25.36 13.70 -7.01
CA PRO A 191 26.70 13.58 -7.58
C PRO A 191 26.59 13.22 -9.07
N SER A 192 26.05 14.15 -9.86
CA SER A 192 26.13 14.28 -11.33
C SER A 192 25.84 13.07 -12.22
N GLY A 193 25.22 11.99 -11.73
CA GLY A 193 25.17 10.73 -12.50
C GLY A 193 23.83 10.00 -12.57
N PHE A 194 22.88 10.32 -11.70
CA PHE A 194 21.62 9.55 -11.64
C PHE A 194 20.48 10.20 -12.41
N ASP A 195 19.81 9.39 -13.23
CA ASP A 195 18.48 9.67 -13.76
C ASP A 195 17.44 8.98 -12.86
N PHE A 196 16.50 9.78 -12.35
CA PHE A 196 15.40 9.30 -11.52
C PHE A 196 14.14 8.98 -12.33
N THR A 197 14.16 9.15 -13.66
CA THR A 197 13.06 8.76 -14.55
C THR A 197 12.79 7.27 -14.43
N HIS A 198 11.53 6.86 -14.17
CA HIS A 198 11.14 5.49 -13.82
C HIS A 198 11.72 4.99 -12.48
N GLY A 199 12.26 5.88 -11.66
CA GLY A 199 12.63 5.63 -10.28
C GLY A 199 11.43 5.73 -9.35
N GLY A 200 11.71 5.82 -8.07
CA GLY A 200 10.69 5.92 -7.02
C GLY A 200 11.11 6.90 -5.95
N ILE A 201 10.10 7.45 -5.28
CA ILE A 201 10.26 8.33 -4.14
C ILE A 201 9.57 7.76 -2.91
N THR A 202 10.12 8.06 -1.75
CA THR A 202 9.48 7.86 -0.45
C THR A 202 9.62 9.13 0.38
N PHE A 203 8.51 9.74 0.74
CA PHE A 203 8.52 10.91 1.63
C PHE A 203 8.94 10.49 3.04
N THR A 204 9.84 11.26 3.65
CA THR A 204 10.34 11.01 5.01
C THR A 204 9.79 12.00 6.03
N SER A 205 9.26 13.14 5.58
CA SER A 205 8.58 14.13 6.43
C SER A 205 7.30 14.68 5.79
N GLY A 206 6.67 15.62 6.48
CA GLY A 206 5.45 16.29 6.03
C GLY A 206 4.20 15.45 6.21
N ALA A 207 3.08 15.94 5.68
CA ALA A 207 1.78 15.25 5.72
C ALA A 207 1.79 13.93 4.93
N ASN A 208 2.76 13.76 4.04
CA ASN A 208 2.93 12.56 3.21
C ASN A 208 4.03 11.62 3.74
N SER A 209 4.55 11.79 4.97
CA SER A 209 5.60 10.91 5.49
C SER A 209 5.19 9.42 5.37
N GLY A 210 6.05 8.62 4.75
CA GLY A 210 5.81 7.21 4.43
C GLY A 210 5.13 6.94 3.09
N ALA A 211 4.59 7.95 2.41
CA ALA A 211 3.99 7.82 1.08
C ALA A 211 5.05 7.44 0.03
N LYS A 212 4.72 6.47 -0.81
CA LYS A 212 5.58 5.98 -1.89
C LYS A 212 4.92 6.21 -3.24
N GLN A 213 5.68 6.76 -4.19
CA GLN A 213 5.21 6.98 -5.55
C GLN A 213 6.31 6.73 -6.59
N TRP A 214 5.88 6.43 -7.80
CA TRP A 214 6.78 6.25 -8.94
C TRP A 214 7.03 7.56 -9.65
N VAL A 215 8.28 7.79 -10.04
CA VAL A 215 8.68 8.96 -10.83
C VAL A 215 8.41 8.65 -12.30
N ARG A 216 7.53 9.43 -12.91
CA ARG A 216 7.26 9.38 -14.34
C ARG A 216 8.39 10.02 -15.13
N ARG A 217 8.88 11.17 -14.68
CA ARG A 217 9.88 11.97 -15.40
C ARG A 217 10.75 12.77 -14.44
N TRP A 218 12.04 12.82 -14.75
CA TRP A 218 13.03 13.66 -14.09
C TRP A 218 13.66 14.63 -15.10
N VAL A 219 13.94 15.87 -14.67
CA VAL A 219 14.71 16.83 -15.47
C VAL A 219 15.85 17.38 -14.62
N SER A 220 17.08 16.95 -14.91
CA SER A 220 18.27 17.34 -14.14
C SER A 220 18.49 18.86 -14.07
N GLY A 221 18.30 19.58 -15.18
CA GLY A 221 18.56 21.02 -15.26
C GLY A 221 17.67 21.89 -14.37
N THR A 222 16.45 21.43 -14.05
CA THR A 222 15.50 22.15 -13.15
C THR A 222 15.22 21.38 -11.87
N SER A 223 15.81 20.19 -11.71
CA SER A 223 15.48 19.21 -10.68
C SER A 223 13.98 18.96 -10.53
N LEU A 224 13.26 18.96 -11.66
CA LEU A 224 11.83 18.74 -11.72
C LEU A 224 11.52 17.24 -11.63
N VAL A 225 10.64 16.89 -10.70
CA VAL A 225 10.06 15.55 -10.55
C VAL A 225 8.60 15.59 -10.96
N GLU A 226 8.22 14.70 -11.86
CA GLU A 226 6.82 14.42 -12.18
C GLU A 226 6.51 12.99 -11.76
N LEU A 227 5.47 12.81 -10.94
CA LEU A 227 5.01 11.51 -10.46
C LEU A 227 4.01 10.87 -11.43
N VAL A 228 3.92 9.55 -11.40
CA VAL A 228 2.90 8.81 -12.16
C VAL A 228 1.50 9.14 -11.63
N ASN A 229 1.33 9.04 -10.31
CA ASN A 229 0.14 9.47 -9.59
C ASN A 229 0.54 10.52 -8.54
N GLY A 230 -0.34 11.49 -8.30
CA GLY A 230 -0.14 12.45 -7.21
C GLY A 230 -0.17 11.76 -5.84
N VAL A 231 0.51 12.37 -4.88
CA VAL A 231 0.37 11.96 -3.47
C VAL A 231 -0.97 12.44 -2.90
N PRO A 232 -1.51 11.74 -1.87
CA PRO A 232 -2.84 12.05 -1.33
C PRO A 232 -2.91 13.44 -0.67
N PHE A 233 -1.86 13.84 0.06
CA PHE A 233 -1.84 15.13 0.75
C PHE A 233 -1.03 16.17 0.00
N ASP A 234 -1.30 17.45 0.29
CA ASP A 234 -0.57 18.55 -0.32
C ASP A 234 0.89 18.53 0.13
N ILE A 235 1.79 18.71 -0.83
CA ILE A 235 3.24 18.76 -0.59
C ILE A 235 3.59 20.17 -0.14
N GLN A 236 4.45 20.31 0.87
CA GLN A 236 4.98 21.59 1.31
C GLN A 236 6.44 21.77 0.93
N VAL A 237 6.83 23.02 0.67
CA VAL A 237 8.25 23.37 0.49
C VAL A 237 8.99 23.08 1.79
N GLY A 238 10.15 22.43 1.70
CA GLY A 238 10.91 21.95 2.85
C GLY A 238 10.64 20.50 3.25
N ASP A 239 9.63 19.83 2.66
CA ASP A 239 9.41 18.40 2.90
C ASP A 239 10.61 17.58 2.42
N THR A 240 11.03 16.62 3.23
CA THR A 240 12.15 15.71 2.95
C THR A 240 11.63 14.40 2.35
N LEU A 241 12.40 13.86 1.41
CA LEU A 241 12.11 12.58 0.75
C LEU A 241 13.40 11.87 0.36
N THR A 242 13.30 10.57 0.12
CA THR A 242 14.33 9.80 -0.56
C THR A 242 13.89 9.51 -1.99
N ILE A 243 14.80 9.64 -2.94
CA ILE A 243 14.59 9.37 -4.36
C ILE A 243 15.67 8.42 -4.86
N HIS A 244 15.29 7.39 -5.61
CA HIS A 244 16.23 6.43 -6.17
C HIS A 244 16.26 6.45 -7.68
N ALA A 245 17.41 6.08 -8.27
CA ALA A 245 17.58 5.97 -9.72
C ALA A 245 16.55 5.03 -10.35
N GLY A 246 16.19 5.30 -11.60
CA GLY A 246 15.20 4.51 -12.33
C GLY A 246 15.78 3.49 -13.29
N CYS A 247 14.92 2.60 -13.77
CA CYS A 247 15.27 1.60 -14.77
C CYS A 247 14.25 1.65 -15.91
N ASP A 248 14.74 1.73 -17.14
CA ASP A 248 13.90 1.77 -18.36
C ASP A 248 13.36 0.40 -18.78
N LEU A 249 13.66 -0.64 -17.98
CA LEU A 249 13.30 -2.05 -18.20
C LEU A 249 13.87 -2.62 -19.50
N SER A 250 14.90 -2.02 -20.07
CA SER A 250 15.57 -2.52 -21.26
C SER A 250 16.84 -3.30 -20.91
N ARG A 251 17.34 -4.12 -21.86
CA ARG A 251 18.64 -4.77 -21.70
C ARG A 251 19.78 -3.77 -21.89
N THR A 252 19.74 -2.97 -22.96
CA THR A 252 20.86 -2.15 -23.44
C THR A 252 20.58 -0.65 -23.51
N GLY A 253 19.41 -0.19 -23.08
CA GLY A 253 19.07 1.23 -23.02
C GLY A 253 19.89 1.99 -21.98
N ALA A 254 19.73 3.32 -21.98
CA ALA A 254 20.55 4.25 -21.20
C ALA A 254 20.53 3.95 -19.69
N HIS A 255 19.40 3.44 -19.18
CA HIS A 255 19.20 3.09 -17.78
C HIS A 255 18.71 1.64 -17.62
N GLY A 256 19.12 0.76 -18.53
CA GLY A 256 18.74 -0.65 -18.55
C GLY A 256 19.66 -1.57 -17.73
N CYS A 257 19.48 -2.89 -17.88
CA CYS A 257 20.29 -3.89 -17.18
C CYS A 257 21.81 -3.72 -17.42
N LYS A 258 22.23 -3.33 -18.62
CA LYS A 258 23.64 -3.11 -18.95
C LYS A 258 24.24 -1.96 -18.13
N HIS A 259 23.47 -0.88 -17.94
CA HIS A 259 23.90 0.27 -17.13
C HIS A 259 24.20 -0.14 -15.68
N TYR A 260 23.37 -1.03 -15.12
CA TYR A 260 23.53 -1.54 -13.76
C TYR A 260 24.36 -2.83 -13.65
N ASN A 261 25.10 -3.20 -14.70
CA ASN A 261 25.91 -4.44 -14.76
C ASN A 261 25.11 -5.72 -14.40
N ASN A 262 23.83 -5.78 -14.79
CA ASN A 262 22.88 -6.83 -14.40
C ASN A 262 22.28 -7.57 -15.60
N ASN A 263 23.04 -7.72 -16.69
CA ASN A 263 22.58 -8.36 -17.92
C ASN A 263 22.19 -9.83 -17.75
N ASN A 264 22.86 -10.56 -16.85
CA ASN A 264 22.62 -11.99 -16.64
C ASN A 264 21.27 -12.27 -15.95
N ARG A 265 20.63 -11.26 -15.34
CA ARG A 265 19.34 -11.37 -14.67
C ARG A 265 18.21 -10.69 -15.44
N PHE A 266 18.37 -10.48 -16.76
CA PHE A 266 17.33 -9.91 -17.61
C PHE A 266 16.33 -11.00 -18.04
N PRO A 267 15.06 -10.96 -17.58
CA PRO A 267 14.03 -11.95 -17.93
C PRO A 267 13.23 -11.60 -19.18
N GLY A 268 13.53 -10.47 -19.84
CA GLY A 268 12.82 -10.00 -21.02
C GLY A 268 13.24 -10.73 -22.29
N PHE A 269 12.36 -10.72 -23.29
CA PHE A 269 12.58 -11.36 -24.58
C PHE A 269 12.80 -10.31 -25.68
N ASP A 270 13.94 -9.63 -25.62
CA ASP A 270 14.32 -8.50 -26.48
C ASP A 270 14.57 -8.87 -27.96
N LYS A 271 14.65 -10.17 -28.27
CA LYS A 271 14.81 -10.70 -29.63
C LYS A 271 13.62 -11.55 -30.08
N THR A 272 12.45 -11.33 -29.50
CA THR A 272 11.23 -11.96 -30.01
C THR A 272 11.02 -11.54 -31.47
N PRO A 273 10.75 -12.49 -32.38
CA PRO A 273 10.22 -12.13 -33.68
C PRO A 273 8.91 -11.36 -33.40
N GLY A 274 8.89 -10.06 -33.70
CA GLY A 274 7.67 -9.28 -33.58
C GLY A 274 6.58 -9.82 -34.51
N GLU A 275 5.43 -9.16 -34.52
CA GLU A 275 4.38 -9.41 -35.51
C GLU A 275 4.98 -9.24 -36.91
N LEU A 276 5.27 -10.36 -37.58
CA LEU A 276 5.80 -10.43 -38.95
C LEU A 276 4.72 -10.13 -40.01
N LEU A 277 3.65 -9.43 -39.64
CA LEU A 277 2.57 -9.04 -40.55
C LEU A 277 2.37 -7.53 -40.45
N GLY A 278 2.56 -6.87 -41.59
CA GLY A 278 2.79 -5.44 -41.70
C GLY A 278 1.71 -4.55 -41.08
N GLY A 279 2.15 -3.58 -40.30
CA GLY A 279 1.46 -2.30 -40.12
C GLY A 279 2.20 -1.25 -40.92
N THR A 280 1.64 -0.88 -42.06
CA THR A 280 1.92 0.35 -42.80
C THR A 280 1.65 1.58 -41.96
#